data_AF-A0A310SE28-F1
#
_entry.id   AF-A0A310SE28-F1
#
_cell.length_a   1.000
_cell.length_b   1.000
_cell.length_c   1.000
_cell.angle_alpha   90.00
_cell.angle_beta   90.00
_cell.angle_gamma   90.00
#
_symmetry.space_group_name_H-M   'P 1'
#
loop_
_entity.id
_entity.type
_entity.pdbx_description
1 polymer ?
#
loop_
_entity_poly.entity_id
_entity_poly.type
_entity_poly.pdbx_seq_one_letter_code
_entity_poly.pdbx_strand_id
1 'polypeptide(L)'
;FRREDNLESCNKPMETLRKVDYFFSICLGTINMRTIWLMLVLVAVVNAQRRLALPDPRSCANRVRHATYRDARGVAHSYFFSWEHQPTRSLEVDWLDSRNICRRHCMDAVSLETPQENEFIKQRLARGNVRFIWTSGRKCNFNGCDRPDLQPQNINGWFWSGSGAKIGPTTQRNSGDWSNTGGYGQPQPDNREAAQGNDESCLSILNNFYNDGIKWHDVACHHRKPFVCEDSDELLNFVLSRNPGIRL
;
A
#
# COMPACT_ATOMS: atom_id res chain seq x y z
N PHE A 1 -45.83 0.40 -52.94
CA PHE A 1 -45.87 1.63 -52.14
C PHE A 1 -46.82 1.37 -50.97
N ARG A 2 -46.28 1.33 -49.73
CA ARG A 2 -46.94 1.54 -48.42
C ARG A 2 -47.75 0.41 -47.75
N ARG A 3 -47.30 0.04 -46.53
CA ARG A 3 -47.97 -0.50 -45.31
C ARG A 3 -48.58 -1.92 -45.39
N GLU A 4 -48.72 -2.72 -44.34
CA GLU A 4 -48.49 -2.65 -42.87
C GLU A 4 -48.48 -4.10 -42.32
N ASP A 5 -48.13 -4.23 -41.03
CA ASP A 5 -47.68 -5.39 -40.30
C ASP A 5 -48.67 -6.56 -40.05
N ASN A 6 -48.06 -7.73 -39.78
CA ASN A 6 -48.69 -9.03 -39.52
C ASN A 6 -49.35 -9.17 -38.14
N LEU A 7 -50.38 -10.01 -38.15
CA LEU A 7 -51.22 -10.52 -37.06
C LEU A 7 -50.49 -11.31 -35.95
N GLU A 8 -51.07 -11.21 -34.74
CA GLU A 8 -51.39 -12.26 -33.72
C GLU A 8 -50.49 -13.51 -33.62
N SER A 9 -50.15 -14.07 -32.45
CA SER A 9 -50.99 -14.35 -31.29
C SER A 9 -50.14 -14.77 -30.08
N CYS A 10 -50.65 -14.48 -28.90
CA CYS A 10 -50.15 -14.88 -27.58
C CYS A 10 -50.30 -16.39 -27.33
N ASN A 11 -49.27 -16.99 -26.71
CA ASN A 11 -49.46 -18.11 -25.78
C ASN A 11 -48.58 -17.91 -24.52
N LYS A 12 -49.27 -17.89 -23.38
CA LYS A 12 -48.79 -17.80 -21.97
C LYS A 12 -48.04 -19.09 -21.55
N PRO A 13 -47.25 -19.16 -20.44
CA PRO A 13 -47.62 -18.59 -19.13
C PRO A 13 -46.51 -18.05 -18.18
N MET A 14 -46.97 -17.10 -17.36
CA MET A 14 -46.76 -16.96 -15.91
C MET A 14 -45.34 -17.01 -15.33
N GLU A 15 -44.73 -15.83 -15.20
CA GLU A 15 -44.11 -15.43 -13.93
C GLU A 15 -44.19 -13.91 -13.77
N THR A 16 -44.89 -13.49 -12.73
CA THR A 16 -45.33 -12.12 -12.48
C THR A 16 -44.13 -11.29 -12.06
N LEU A 17 -43.49 -10.65 -13.04
CA LEU A 17 -42.66 -9.47 -12.84
C LEU A 17 -43.49 -8.36 -12.19
N ARG A 18 -43.60 -8.37 -10.85
CA ARG A 18 -43.73 -7.12 -10.12
C ARG A 18 -42.35 -6.48 -10.11
N LYS A 19 -42.08 -5.69 -11.16
CA LYS A 19 -41.26 -4.49 -11.01
C LYS A 19 -41.77 -3.79 -9.76
N VAL A 20 -41.01 -3.85 -8.68
CA VAL A 20 -41.16 -2.86 -7.63
C VAL A 20 -40.61 -1.60 -8.27
N ASP A 21 -41.54 -0.75 -8.68
CA ASP A 21 -41.31 0.64 -8.98
C ASP A 21 -40.49 1.25 -7.84
N TYR A 22 -39.17 1.35 -7.99
CA TYR A 22 -38.43 2.46 -7.41
C TYR A 22 -38.50 3.60 -8.43
N PHE A 23 -39.71 4.12 -8.60
CA PHE A 23 -39.91 5.51 -8.98
C PHE A 23 -39.27 6.35 -7.87
N PHE A 24 -38.01 6.75 -8.06
CA PHE A 24 -37.48 7.90 -7.36
C PHE A 24 -38.22 9.11 -7.93
N SER A 25 -39.37 9.42 -7.34
CA SER A 25 -40.00 10.72 -7.51
C SER A 25 -39.08 11.73 -6.83
N ILE A 26 -38.12 12.26 -7.59
CA ILE A 26 -37.40 13.46 -7.18
C ILE A 26 -38.46 14.54 -7.23
N CYS A 27 -39.01 14.90 -6.06
CA CYS A 27 -39.62 16.21 -5.91
C CYS A 27 -38.56 17.21 -6.35
N LEU A 28 -38.74 17.80 -7.54
CA LEU A 28 -38.07 19.00 -8.00
C LEU A 28 -38.58 20.20 -7.16
N GLY A 29 -38.53 20.06 -5.84
CA GLY A 29 -38.44 21.21 -4.95
C GLY A 29 -37.05 21.79 -5.15
N THR A 30 -36.99 23.08 -5.43
CA THR A 30 -35.77 23.84 -5.73
C THR A 30 -34.64 23.42 -4.79
N ILE A 31 -33.71 22.59 -5.27
CA ILE A 31 -32.58 22.17 -4.46
C ILE A 31 -31.78 23.44 -4.19
N ASN A 32 -31.84 23.92 -2.95
CA ASN A 32 -31.20 25.16 -2.55
C ASN A 32 -29.71 25.08 -2.91
N MET A 33 -29.15 26.16 -3.46
CA MET A 33 -27.74 26.29 -3.80
C MET A 33 -26.82 25.86 -2.63
N ARG A 34 -27.24 26.07 -1.37
CA ARG A 34 -26.55 25.55 -0.18
C ARG A 34 -26.50 24.02 -0.11
N THR A 35 -27.58 23.33 -0.44
CA THR A 35 -27.65 21.87 -0.48
C THR A 35 -26.79 21.32 -1.60
N ILE A 36 -26.76 21.98 -2.76
CA ILE A 36 -25.86 21.63 -3.87
C ILE A 36 -24.40 21.82 -3.44
N TRP A 37 -24.06 22.95 -2.81
CA TRP A 37 -22.71 23.19 -2.28
C TRP A 37 -22.31 22.16 -1.22
N LEU A 38 -23.19 21.83 -0.29
CA LEU A 38 -22.92 20.80 0.73
C LEU A 38 -22.70 19.44 0.09
N MET A 39 -23.50 19.06 -0.91
CA MET A 39 -23.32 17.80 -1.65
C MET A 39 -22.02 17.80 -2.47
N LEU A 40 -21.66 18.91 -3.11
CA LEU A 40 -20.40 19.04 -3.85
C LEU A 40 -19.18 19.00 -2.92
N VAL A 41 -19.25 19.64 -1.76
CA VAL A 41 -18.23 19.56 -0.72
C VAL A 41 -18.13 18.13 -0.19
N LEU A 42 -19.26 17.47 0.09
CA LEU A 42 -19.27 16.07 0.53
C LEU A 42 -18.64 15.15 -0.53
N VAL A 43 -19.00 15.32 -1.80
CA VAL A 43 -18.42 14.56 -2.92
C VAL A 43 -16.92 14.84 -3.06
N ALA A 44 -16.47 16.09 -2.89
CA ALA A 44 -15.05 16.44 -2.92
C ALA A 44 -14.27 15.82 -1.75
N VAL A 45 -14.83 15.84 -0.53
CA VAL A 45 -14.22 15.21 0.65
C VAL A 45 -14.20 13.68 0.51
N VAL A 46 -15.26 13.07 -0.02
CA VAL A 46 -15.35 11.61 -0.24
C VAL A 46 -14.40 11.14 -1.34
N ASN A 47 -14.10 11.99 -2.34
CA ASN A 47 -13.15 11.68 -3.42
C ASN A 47 -11.69 11.97 -3.10
N ALA A 48 -11.39 12.53 -1.93
CA ALA A 48 -10.01 12.69 -1.45
C ALA A 48 -9.43 11.35 -0.96
N GLN A 49 -9.45 10.32 -1.82
CA GLN A 49 -8.66 9.12 -1.59
C GLN A 49 -7.18 9.53 -1.63
N ARG A 50 -6.46 9.33 -0.53
CA ARG A 50 -5.02 9.57 -0.45
C ARG A 50 -4.34 8.73 -1.55
N ARG A 51 -3.69 9.40 -2.51
CA ARG A 51 -2.95 8.77 -3.60
C ARG A 51 -1.46 8.71 -3.28
N LEU A 52 -0.74 7.90 -4.05
CA LEU A 52 0.72 7.92 -4.03
C LEU A 52 1.24 9.28 -4.53
N ALA A 53 2.18 9.86 -3.79
CA ALA A 53 2.79 11.13 -4.11
C ALA A 53 3.76 11.00 -5.30
N LEU A 54 3.84 12.05 -6.11
CA LEU A 54 4.88 12.25 -7.11
C LEU A 54 6.17 12.77 -6.43
N PRO A 55 7.34 12.47 -7.01
CA PRO A 55 8.60 13.01 -6.50
C PRO A 55 8.68 14.52 -6.69
N ASP A 56 9.28 15.23 -5.72
CA ASP A 56 9.57 16.66 -5.82
C ASP A 56 11.06 16.85 -6.20
N PRO A 57 11.38 17.42 -7.38
CA PRO A 57 12.74 17.50 -7.88
C PRO A 57 13.72 18.15 -6.89
N ARG A 58 13.30 19.23 -6.21
CA ARG A 58 14.14 19.92 -5.22
C ARG A 58 14.40 19.04 -4.00
N SER A 59 13.38 18.35 -3.51
CA SER A 59 13.47 17.41 -2.39
C SER A 59 14.33 16.19 -2.74
N CYS A 60 14.31 15.72 -3.99
CA CYS A 60 15.16 14.63 -4.48
C CYS A 60 16.66 15.01 -4.52
N ALA A 61 16.97 16.21 -5.03
CA ALA A 61 18.33 16.72 -5.11
C ALA A 61 18.96 16.95 -3.72
N ASN A 62 18.14 17.30 -2.74
CA ASN A 62 18.56 17.58 -1.36
C ASN A 62 18.20 16.46 -0.38
N ARG A 63 17.92 15.24 -0.87
CA ARG A 63 17.47 14.14 -0.02
C ARG A 63 18.57 13.73 0.97
N VAL A 64 18.15 13.42 2.19
CA VAL A 64 19.05 12.96 3.25
C VAL A 64 19.34 11.47 3.05
N ARG A 65 20.62 11.11 3.09
CA ARG A 65 21.10 9.73 2.98
C ARG A 65 21.91 9.40 4.23
N HIS A 66 21.41 8.52 5.08
CA HIS A 66 22.11 8.14 6.31
C HIS A 66 23.07 6.96 6.10
N ALA A 67 22.78 6.12 5.11
CA ALA A 67 23.62 4.98 4.76
C ALA A 67 23.50 4.69 3.26
N THR A 68 24.51 4.01 2.73
CA THR A 68 24.47 3.37 1.42
C THR A 68 24.83 1.91 1.64
N TYR A 69 24.05 1.00 1.05
CA TYR A 69 24.29 -0.42 1.13
C TYR A 69 24.29 -1.00 -0.28
N ARG A 70 25.23 -1.91 -0.54
CA ARG A 70 25.31 -2.67 -1.79
C ARG A 70 24.89 -4.10 -1.51
N ASP A 71 23.85 -4.55 -2.19
CA ASP A 71 23.31 -5.88 -2.00
C ASP A 71 24.13 -6.96 -2.74
N ALA A 72 23.72 -8.22 -2.59
CA ALA A 72 24.38 -9.36 -3.22
C ALA A 72 24.28 -9.36 -4.76
N ARG A 73 23.36 -8.57 -5.34
CA ARG A 73 23.24 -8.39 -6.79
C ARG A 73 24.21 -7.32 -7.32
N GLY A 74 24.92 -6.64 -6.42
CA GLY A 74 25.81 -5.55 -6.75
C GLY A 74 25.10 -4.22 -6.95
N VAL A 75 23.81 -4.12 -6.63
CA VAL A 75 23.04 -2.88 -6.72
C VAL A 75 23.23 -2.10 -5.42
N ALA A 76 23.47 -0.78 -5.53
CA ALA A 76 23.70 0.07 -4.37
C ALA A 76 22.60 1.12 -4.25
N HIS A 77 21.91 1.11 -3.12
CA HIS A 77 20.89 2.10 -2.79
C HIS A 77 21.30 2.91 -1.56
N SER A 78 20.79 4.13 -1.47
CA SER A 78 20.89 4.94 -0.26
C SER A 78 19.63 4.77 0.59
N TYR A 79 19.80 4.86 1.91
CA TYR A 79 18.74 4.64 2.87
C TYR A 79 18.58 5.83 3.80
N PHE A 80 17.33 6.11 4.15
CA PHE A 80 16.94 7.10 5.12
C PHE A 80 16.17 6.44 6.27
N PHE A 81 16.65 6.63 7.50
CA PHE A 81 16.01 6.15 8.71
C PHE A 81 15.30 7.30 9.42
N SER A 82 13.97 7.25 9.50
CA SER A 82 13.15 8.34 10.08
C SER A 82 13.56 8.72 11.50
N TRP A 83 13.98 7.75 12.32
CA TRP A 83 14.40 7.97 13.71
C TRP A 83 15.80 8.61 13.85
N GLU A 84 16.61 8.64 12.79
CA GLU A 84 17.97 9.21 12.83
C GLU A 84 18.01 10.67 12.39
N HIS A 85 16.99 11.11 11.65
CA HIS A 85 16.86 12.49 11.21
C HIS A 85 16.07 13.31 12.22
N GLN A 86 16.67 14.38 12.75
CA GLN A 86 16.06 15.20 13.81
C GLN A 86 14.61 15.62 13.54
N PRO A 87 14.26 16.19 12.36
CA PRO A 87 12.87 16.55 12.03
C PRO A 87 11.85 15.40 12.05
N THR A 88 12.28 14.16 11.83
CA THR A 88 11.38 12.99 11.75
C THR A 88 11.58 12.01 12.90
N ARG A 89 12.42 12.34 13.90
CA ARG A 89 12.87 11.40 14.92
C ARG A 89 11.73 10.76 15.71
N SER A 90 10.66 11.51 15.96
CA SER A 90 9.44 11.07 16.65
C SER A 90 8.25 10.91 15.71
N LEU A 91 8.47 10.97 14.40
CA LEU A 91 7.40 10.91 13.41
C LEU A 91 6.99 9.46 13.19
N GLU A 92 5.75 9.17 13.57
CA GLU A 92 5.08 7.90 13.26
C GLU A 92 3.88 8.16 12.36
N VAL A 93 3.79 7.41 11.27
CA VAL A 93 2.77 7.59 10.23
C VAL A 93 2.19 6.26 9.79
N ASP A 94 1.03 6.30 9.14
CA ASP A 94 0.46 5.12 8.51
C ASP A 94 1.31 4.66 7.32
N TRP A 95 0.99 3.48 6.79
CA TRP A 95 1.78 2.87 5.72
C TRP A 95 1.83 3.73 4.46
N LEU A 96 0.70 4.32 4.04
CA LEU A 96 0.68 5.11 2.81
C LEU A 96 1.47 6.41 2.96
N ASP A 97 1.38 7.06 4.12
CA ASP A 97 2.18 8.24 4.41
C ASP A 97 3.66 7.98 4.45
N SER A 98 4.08 6.84 5.03
CA SER A 98 5.49 6.45 5.02
C SER A 98 6.04 6.42 3.60
N ARG A 99 5.31 5.80 2.67
CA ARG A 99 5.65 5.78 1.25
C ARG A 99 5.65 7.17 0.66
N ASN A 100 4.61 7.97 0.89
CA ASN A 100 4.49 9.30 0.30
C ASN A 100 5.61 10.24 0.73
N ILE A 101 6.05 10.16 1.99
CA ILE A 101 7.21 10.90 2.47
C ILE A 101 8.45 10.48 1.69
N CYS A 102 8.74 9.18 1.59
CA CYS A 102 9.89 8.67 0.83
C CYS A 102 9.84 9.09 -0.65
N ARG A 103 8.68 8.93 -1.30
CA ARG A 103 8.45 9.21 -2.72
C ARG A 103 8.74 10.64 -3.11
N ARG A 104 8.38 11.60 -2.26
CA ARG A 104 8.72 13.01 -2.47
C ARG A 104 10.23 13.26 -2.60
N HIS A 105 11.06 12.40 -2.02
CA HIS A 105 12.52 12.49 -2.03
C HIS A 105 13.18 11.56 -3.06
N CYS A 106 12.46 11.05 -4.06
CA CYS A 106 12.95 10.05 -5.03
C CYS A 106 13.44 8.75 -4.38
N MET A 107 12.88 8.45 -3.21
CA MET A 107 13.02 7.18 -2.52
C MET A 107 11.65 6.50 -2.51
N ASP A 108 11.53 5.28 -2.04
CA ASP A 108 10.25 4.72 -1.61
C ASP A 108 10.44 4.06 -0.24
N ALA A 109 9.38 3.54 0.39
CA ALA A 109 9.58 2.69 1.55
C ALA A 109 10.48 1.51 1.18
N VAL A 110 11.30 1.04 2.12
CA VAL A 110 12.32 0.01 1.86
C VAL A 110 11.71 -1.30 1.38
N SER A 111 12.36 -1.93 0.40
CA SER A 111 12.03 -3.24 -0.15
C SER A 111 13.15 -4.21 0.23
N LEU A 112 12.83 -5.37 0.82
CA LEU A 112 13.85 -6.29 1.34
C LEU A 112 14.00 -7.45 0.35
N GLU A 113 14.73 -7.20 -0.73
CA GLU A 113 14.80 -8.15 -1.85
C GLU A 113 15.85 -9.22 -1.65
N THR A 114 16.83 -8.95 -0.78
CA THR A 114 17.89 -9.91 -0.45
C THR A 114 17.96 -10.19 1.05
N PRO A 115 18.37 -11.40 1.48
CA PRO A 115 18.58 -11.70 2.89
C PRO A 115 19.58 -10.76 3.57
N GLN A 116 20.63 -10.34 2.85
CA GLN A 116 21.67 -9.48 3.39
C GLN A 116 21.17 -8.05 3.63
N GLU A 117 20.32 -7.54 2.73
CA GLU A 117 19.61 -6.27 2.93
C GLU A 117 18.63 -6.33 4.11
N ASN A 118 17.87 -7.42 4.24
CA ASN A 118 17.00 -7.64 5.40
C ASN A 118 17.80 -7.57 6.71
N GLU A 119 18.94 -8.26 6.79
CA GLU A 119 19.80 -8.21 7.97
C GLU A 119 20.43 -6.84 8.21
N PHE A 120 20.82 -6.11 7.15
CA PHE A 120 21.30 -4.73 7.27
C PHE A 120 20.26 -3.82 7.95
N ILE A 121 18.99 -3.89 7.51
CA ILE A 121 17.90 -3.12 8.11
C ILE A 121 17.65 -3.56 9.56
N LYS A 122 17.58 -4.86 9.83
CA LYS A 122 17.36 -5.40 11.19
C LYS A 122 18.47 -4.99 12.17
N GLN A 123 19.72 -5.00 11.73
CA GLN A 123 20.84 -4.52 12.56
C GLN A 123 20.72 -3.03 12.87
N ARG A 124 20.24 -2.21 11.92
CA ARG A 124 19.99 -0.79 12.16
C ARG A 124 18.88 -0.58 13.19
N LEU A 125 17.79 -1.34 13.11
CA LEU A 125 16.71 -1.33 14.09
C LEU A 125 17.20 -1.70 15.50
N ALA A 126 17.98 -2.79 15.60
CA ALA A 126 18.52 -3.28 16.86
C ALA A 126 19.41 -2.22 17.53
N ARG A 127 20.35 -1.63 16.77
CA ARG A 127 21.27 -0.59 17.27
C ARG A 127 20.53 0.69 17.67
N GLY A 128 19.48 1.05 16.95
CA GLY A 128 18.64 2.21 17.26
C GLY A 128 17.62 1.98 18.37
N ASN A 129 17.50 0.76 18.90
CA ASN A 129 16.42 0.35 19.81
C ASN A 129 15.03 0.73 19.29
N VAL A 130 14.83 0.57 17.98
CA VAL A 130 13.56 0.93 17.31
C VAL A 130 12.63 -0.27 17.38
N ARG A 131 11.45 -0.05 17.95
CA ARG A 131 10.52 -1.14 18.30
C ARG A 131 9.87 -1.79 17.08
N PHE A 132 9.66 -1.04 16.01
CA PHE A 132 9.08 -1.51 14.74
C PHE A 132 9.26 -0.46 13.64
N ILE A 133 9.18 -0.89 12.38
CA ILE A 133 9.17 0.02 11.22
C ILE A 133 8.14 -0.40 10.17
N TRP A 134 7.69 0.56 9.37
CA TRP A 134 7.09 0.26 8.08
C TRP A 134 8.15 -0.08 7.02
N THR A 135 7.81 -1.07 6.19
CA THR A 135 8.48 -1.41 4.92
C THR A 135 7.51 -1.16 3.76
N SER A 136 7.93 -1.38 2.52
CA SER A 136 7.05 -1.30 1.35
C SER A 136 6.20 -2.54 1.09
N GLY A 137 6.30 -3.58 1.93
CA GLY A 137 5.60 -4.84 1.68
C GLY A 137 4.09 -4.67 1.77
N ARG A 138 3.38 -5.21 0.78
CA ARG A 138 1.94 -5.03 0.59
C ARG A 138 1.30 -6.33 0.10
N LYS A 139 0.14 -6.68 0.66
CA LYS A 139 -0.73 -7.73 0.15
C LYS A 139 -1.55 -7.23 -1.04
N CYS A 140 -1.60 -7.96 -2.14
CA CYS A 140 -2.40 -7.63 -3.31
C CYS A 140 -3.88 -7.95 -3.04
N ASN A 141 -4.60 -7.08 -2.33
CA ASN A 141 -6.01 -7.23 -1.94
C ASN A 141 -6.91 -6.13 -2.54
N PHE A 142 -6.54 -5.58 -3.69
CA PHE A 142 -7.23 -4.49 -4.38
C PHE A 142 -7.56 -4.89 -5.83
N ASN A 143 -8.40 -4.10 -6.49
CA ASN A 143 -8.84 -4.36 -7.86
C ASN A 143 -7.63 -4.58 -8.80
N GLY A 144 -7.66 -5.68 -9.56
CA GLY A 144 -6.55 -6.08 -10.43
C GLY A 144 -5.65 -7.18 -9.85
N CYS A 145 -5.87 -7.59 -8.60
CA CYS A 145 -5.15 -8.69 -7.95
C CYS A 145 -5.79 -10.07 -8.14
N ASP A 146 -6.83 -10.21 -8.97
CA ASP A 146 -7.57 -11.47 -9.18
C ASP A 146 -6.83 -12.48 -10.10
N ARG A 147 -5.52 -12.30 -10.27
CA ARG A 147 -4.71 -13.19 -11.11
C ARG A 147 -4.49 -14.53 -10.40
N PRO A 148 -4.55 -15.68 -11.11
CA PRO A 148 -4.35 -16.99 -10.51
C PRO A 148 -3.01 -17.17 -9.78
N ASP A 149 -1.94 -16.51 -10.24
CA ASP A 149 -0.60 -16.60 -9.64
C ASP A 149 -0.46 -15.90 -8.28
N LEU A 150 -1.45 -15.10 -7.90
CA LEU A 150 -1.51 -14.36 -6.63
C LEU A 150 -2.43 -15.05 -5.61
N GLN A 151 -3.09 -16.15 -5.98
CA GLN A 151 -4.07 -16.83 -5.14
C GLN A 151 -3.46 -18.03 -4.41
N PRO A 152 -3.82 -18.28 -3.13
CA PRO A 152 -4.56 -17.39 -2.23
C PRO A 152 -3.76 -16.12 -1.89
N GLN A 153 -4.40 -14.95 -1.78
CA GLN A 153 -3.68 -13.68 -1.59
C GLN A 153 -2.79 -13.67 -0.34
N ASN A 154 -3.22 -14.33 0.75
CA ASN A 154 -2.43 -14.39 1.97
C ASN A 154 -1.14 -15.22 1.83
N ILE A 155 -1.05 -16.07 0.80
CA ILE A 155 0.10 -16.93 0.54
C ILE A 155 0.96 -16.36 -0.60
N ASN A 156 0.35 -16.09 -1.75
CA ASN A 156 1.07 -15.77 -2.99
C ASN A 156 0.95 -14.29 -3.40
N GLY A 157 0.15 -13.50 -2.69
CA GLY A 157 -0.21 -12.14 -3.06
C GLY A 157 0.68 -11.04 -2.48
N TRP A 158 1.79 -11.37 -1.82
CA TRP A 158 2.68 -10.37 -1.21
C TRP A 158 3.73 -9.86 -2.19
N PHE A 159 4.01 -8.57 -2.15
CA PHE A 159 5.03 -7.92 -2.99
C PHE A 159 5.61 -6.67 -2.31
N TRP A 160 6.80 -6.28 -2.71
CA TRP A 160 7.44 -5.02 -2.34
C TRP A 160 6.89 -3.91 -3.23
N SER A 161 6.05 -3.04 -2.69
CA SER A 161 5.41 -2.00 -3.49
C SER A 161 6.34 -0.85 -3.88
N GLY A 162 7.52 -0.76 -3.26
CA GLY A 162 8.55 0.23 -3.57
C GLY A 162 9.36 -0.11 -4.83
N SER A 163 9.61 -1.40 -5.07
CA SER A 163 10.35 -1.90 -6.24
C SER A 163 9.50 -2.68 -7.24
N GLY A 164 8.32 -3.14 -6.84
CA GLY A 164 7.45 -4.03 -7.61
C GLY A 164 7.82 -5.52 -7.52
N ALA A 165 8.86 -5.88 -6.79
CA ALA A 165 9.32 -7.26 -6.67
C ALA A 165 8.31 -8.14 -5.91
N LYS A 166 8.04 -9.35 -6.42
CA LYS A 166 7.18 -10.33 -5.75
C LYS A 166 7.87 -10.91 -4.52
N ILE A 167 7.14 -11.05 -3.42
CA ILE A 167 7.60 -11.79 -2.24
C ILE A 167 7.22 -13.26 -2.43
N GLY A 168 8.13 -14.17 -2.08
CA GLY A 168 7.89 -15.61 -2.17
C GLY A 168 6.67 -16.07 -1.36
N PRO A 169 6.14 -17.28 -1.65
CA PRO A 169 4.98 -17.80 -0.93
C PRO A 169 5.22 -17.79 0.58
N THR A 170 4.27 -17.31 1.36
CA THR A 170 4.47 -17.14 2.82
C THR A 170 4.68 -18.47 3.54
N THR A 171 4.21 -19.58 2.97
CA THR A 171 4.48 -20.94 3.45
C THR A 171 5.93 -21.39 3.27
N GLN A 172 6.70 -20.78 2.37
CA GLN A 172 8.11 -21.07 2.14
C GLN A 172 9.01 -20.19 3.02
N ARG A 173 9.27 -20.65 4.24
CA ARG A 173 10.01 -19.89 5.28
C ARG A 173 11.48 -19.63 4.97
N ASN A 174 12.06 -20.29 3.97
CA ASN A 174 13.41 -20.00 3.49
C ASN A 174 13.48 -18.85 2.49
N SER A 175 12.34 -18.37 1.98
CA SER A 175 12.26 -17.32 0.96
C SER A 175 11.94 -15.93 1.53
N GLY A 176 11.72 -15.81 2.84
CA GLY A 176 11.43 -14.56 3.54
C GLY A 176 11.66 -14.68 5.04
N ASP A 177 11.45 -13.59 5.79
CA ASP A 177 11.73 -13.51 7.23
C ASP A 177 10.45 -13.35 8.08
N TRP A 178 9.35 -13.93 7.61
CA TRP A 178 8.08 -14.01 8.33
C TRP A 178 8.25 -14.68 9.70
N SER A 179 7.63 -14.12 10.73
CA SER A 179 7.68 -14.71 12.06
C SER A 179 6.93 -16.05 12.12
N ASN A 180 7.43 -16.96 12.96
CA ASN A 180 6.76 -18.22 13.28
C ASN A 180 5.70 -18.07 14.40
N THR A 181 5.56 -16.87 14.96
CA THR A 181 4.60 -16.55 16.01
C THR A 181 4.12 -15.10 15.85
N GLY A 182 3.23 -14.65 16.72
CA GLY A 182 2.60 -13.34 16.67
C GLY A 182 1.72 -13.12 17.88
N GLY A 183 0.77 -12.20 17.78
CA GLY A 183 -0.08 -11.81 18.92
C GLY A 183 -0.91 -12.95 19.53
N TYR A 184 -1.22 -13.99 18.75
CA TYR A 184 -1.92 -15.21 19.21
C TYR A 184 -1.05 -16.47 19.20
N GLY A 185 0.28 -16.31 19.18
CA GLY A 185 1.19 -17.45 19.05
C GLY A 185 1.17 -18.10 17.67
N GLN A 186 0.59 -17.44 16.66
CA GLN A 186 0.39 -17.98 15.31
C GLN A 186 1.45 -17.51 14.32
N PRO A 187 1.88 -18.34 13.36
CA PRO A 187 2.81 -17.93 12.32
C PRO A 187 2.24 -16.83 11.43
N GLN A 188 3.08 -15.89 11.04
CA GLN A 188 2.70 -14.77 10.17
C GLN A 188 2.78 -15.17 8.69
N PRO A 189 1.99 -14.53 7.79
CA PRO A 189 0.93 -13.58 8.09
C PRO A 189 -0.35 -14.24 8.60
N ASP A 190 -0.89 -13.78 9.73
CA ASP A 190 -2.03 -14.41 10.41
C ASP A 190 -3.37 -13.66 10.22
N ASN A 191 -3.33 -12.45 9.66
CA ASN A 191 -4.49 -11.58 9.43
C ASN A 191 -5.41 -11.45 10.65
N ARG A 192 -4.81 -11.32 11.84
CA ARG A 192 -5.43 -11.33 13.15
C ARG A 192 -6.55 -10.31 13.29
N GLU A 193 -6.36 -9.10 12.75
CA GLU A 193 -7.33 -8.02 12.87
C GLU A 193 -8.56 -8.16 11.95
N ALA A 194 -8.61 -9.20 11.10
CA ALA A 194 -9.72 -9.40 10.16
C ALA A 194 -11.07 -9.55 10.86
N ALA A 195 -11.10 -10.17 12.05
CA ALA A 195 -12.30 -10.30 12.88
C ALA A 195 -12.86 -8.94 13.36
N GLN A 196 -12.02 -7.90 13.35
CA GLN A 196 -12.38 -6.52 13.70
C GLN A 196 -12.70 -5.67 12.46
N GLY A 197 -12.71 -6.27 11.27
CA GLY A 197 -12.96 -5.59 10.00
C GLY A 197 -11.73 -4.96 9.36
N ASN A 198 -10.52 -5.21 9.89
CA ASN A 198 -9.27 -4.67 9.36
C ASN A 198 -8.44 -5.79 8.71
N ASP A 199 -8.12 -5.64 7.44
CA ASP A 199 -7.19 -6.54 6.77
C ASP A 199 -5.74 -6.15 7.08
N GLU A 200 -4.95 -7.06 7.65
CA GLU A 200 -3.52 -6.90 7.88
C GLU A 200 -2.80 -7.10 6.55
N SER A 201 -2.67 -5.98 5.87
CA SER A 201 -2.41 -5.93 4.43
C SER A 201 -1.07 -5.26 4.11
N CYS A 202 -0.35 -4.84 5.15
CA CYS A 202 0.92 -4.14 5.08
C CYS A 202 1.98 -4.87 5.91
N LEU A 203 3.21 -4.91 5.41
CA LEU A 203 4.32 -5.62 6.06
C LEU A 203 5.14 -4.67 6.93
N SER A 204 5.33 -5.05 8.18
CA SER A 204 6.17 -4.35 9.16
C SER A 204 7.28 -5.27 9.66
N ILE A 205 8.45 -4.70 9.96
CA ILE A 205 9.43 -5.40 10.79
C ILE A 205 9.16 -5.03 12.23
N LEU A 206 8.95 -6.03 13.09
CA LEU A 206 8.83 -5.83 14.54
C LEU A 206 10.12 -6.29 15.21
N ASN A 207 10.66 -5.46 16.11
CA ASN A 207 11.90 -5.75 16.83
C ASN A 207 11.58 -6.47 18.14
N ASN A 208 11.57 -7.81 18.08
CA ASN A 208 11.34 -8.71 19.20
C ASN A 208 10.06 -8.39 20.00
N PHE A 209 9.02 -7.89 19.31
CA PHE A 209 7.81 -7.40 19.94
C PHE A 209 7.00 -8.54 20.58
N TYR A 210 7.02 -9.73 19.97
CA TYR A 210 6.35 -10.94 20.47
C TYR A 210 7.33 -11.99 21.00
N ASN A 211 8.55 -11.58 21.38
CA ASN A 211 9.63 -12.46 21.83
C ASN A 211 10.04 -13.53 20.78
N ASP A 212 10.11 -13.10 19.53
CA ASP A 212 10.31 -13.94 18.34
C ASP A 212 11.47 -13.45 17.45
N GLY A 213 12.28 -12.54 17.99
CA GLY A 213 13.35 -11.87 17.29
C GLY A 213 12.87 -10.71 16.42
N ILE A 214 13.75 -10.20 15.57
CA ILE A 214 13.41 -9.13 14.63
C ILE A 214 12.87 -9.79 13.36
N LYS A 215 11.56 -9.71 13.13
CA LYS A 215 10.85 -10.51 12.10
C LYS A 215 9.78 -9.71 11.36
N TRP A 216 9.34 -10.24 10.21
CA TRP A 216 8.24 -9.67 9.43
C TRP A 216 6.89 -10.10 9.99
N HIS A 217 5.98 -9.14 10.07
CA HIS A 217 4.59 -9.31 10.46
C HIS A 217 3.69 -8.59 9.46
N ASP A 218 2.52 -9.17 9.18
CA ASP A 218 1.43 -8.42 8.61
C ASP A 218 0.78 -7.56 9.70
N VAL A 219 0.42 -6.34 9.33
CA VAL A 219 -0.14 -5.36 10.23
C VAL A 219 -1.18 -4.55 9.45
N ALA A 220 -2.26 -4.15 10.12
CA ALA A 220 -3.23 -3.26 9.52
C ALA A 220 -2.58 -1.93 9.13
N CYS A 221 -2.81 -1.49 7.89
CA CYS A 221 -2.05 -0.39 7.28
C CYS A 221 -2.22 0.98 7.95
N HIS A 222 -3.25 1.14 8.79
CA HIS A 222 -3.58 2.38 9.50
C HIS A 222 -2.72 2.59 10.77
N HIS A 223 -2.02 1.56 11.24
CA HIS A 223 -1.13 1.69 12.41
C HIS A 223 -0.01 2.68 12.13
N ARG A 224 0.38 3.44 13.15
CA ARG A 224 1.43 4.45 13.03
C ARG A 224 2.77 3.87 13.45
N LYS A 225 3.79 4.03 12.59
CA LYS A 225 5.15 3.54 12.85
C LYS A 225 6.19 4.50 12.26
N PRO A 226 7.43 4.47 12.79
CA PRO A 226 8.60 4.95 12.05
C PRO A 226 8.74 4.16 10.74
N PHE A 227 9.51 4.70 9.80
CA PHE A 227 9.70 4.11 8.48
C PHE A 227 11.14 4.23 8.01
N VAL A 228 11.48 3.43 7.01
CA VAL A 228 12.75 3.48 6.30
C VAL A 228 12.47 3.75 4.83
N CYS A 229 13.18 4.72 4.27
CA CYS A 229 13.18 4.95 2.83
C CYS A 229 14.44 4.36 2.19
N GLU A 230 14.30 3.97 0.93
CA GLU A 230 15.34 3.44 0.04
C GLU A 230 15.27 4.18 -1.30
N ASP A 231 16.41 4.52 -1.90
CA ASP A 231 16.46 5.14 -3.24
C ASP A 231 15.62 4.32 -4.24
N SER A 232 14.81 5.01 -5.05
CA SER A 232 13.99 4.38 -6.09
C SER A 232 14.50 4.80 -7.46
N ASP A 233 15.10 3.85 -8.19
CA ASP A 233 15.63 4.11 -9.54
C ASP A 233 14.53 4.63 -10.48
N GLU A 234 13.30 4.13 -10.36
CA GLU A 234 12.16 4.60 -11.13
C GLU A 234 11.91 6.11 -10.89
N LEU A 235 11.88 6.53 -9.63
CA LEU A 235 11.59 7.93 -9.27
C LEU A 235 12.76 8.87 -9.58
N LEU A 236 14.00 8.40 -9.37
CA LEU A 236 15.19 9.12 -9.78
C LEU A 236 15.19 9.36 -11.29
N ASN A 237 14.96 8.32 -12.09
CA ASN A 237 14.89 8.42 -13.55
C ASN A 237 13.69 9.27 -14.01
N PHE A 238 12.56 9.17 -13.32
CA PHE A 238 11.38 10.02 -13.57
C PHE A 238 11.72 11.51 -13.44
N VAL A 239 12.48 11.89 -12.40
CA VAL A 239 12.88 13.28 -12.17
C VAL A 239 13.97 13.72 -13.14
N LEU A 240 14.99 12.89 -13.40
CA LEU A 240 16.07 13.19 -14.36
C LEU A 240 15.53 13.46 -15.76
N SER A 241 14.60 12.63 -16.24
CA SER A 241 14.02 12.78 -17.59
C SER A 241 13.18 14.04 -17.78
N ARG A 242 12.66 14.64 -16.69
CA ARG A 242 11.77 15.81 -16.72
C ARG A 242 12.43 17.11 -16.30
N ASN A 243 13.63 17.06 -15.74
CA ASN A 243 14.34 18.23 -15.21
C ASN A 243 15.79 18.25 -15.71
N PRO A 244 16.04 18.68 -16.96
CA PRO A 244 17.38 18.77 -17.52
C PRO A 244 18.32 19.61 -16.64
N GLY A 245 19.52 19.09 -16.36
CA GLY A 245 20.53 19.78 -15.54
C GLY A 245 20.38 19.60 -14.03
N ILE A 246 19.36 18.87 -13.55
CA ILE A 246 19.27 18.53 -12.13
C ILE A 246 20.40 17.58 -11.72
N ARG A 247 20.88 17.74 -10.47
CA ARG A 247 21.90 16.87 -9.86
C ARG A 247 21.25 16.13 -8.69
N LEU A 248 21.30 14.80 -8.71
CA LEU A 248 20.71 13.91 -7.70
C LEU A 248 21.78 13.15 -6.92
#